data_AF-A0A9E4GQE2-F1
#
_entry.id   AF-A0A9E4GQE2-F1
#
_cell.length_a   1.000
_cell.length_b   1.000
_cell.length_c   1.000
_cell.angle_alpha   90.00
_cell.angle_beta   90.00
_cell.angle_gamma   90.00
#
_symmetry.space_group_name_H-M   'P 1'
#
loop_
_entity.id
_entity.type
_entity.pdbx_description
1 polymer ?
#
loop_
_entity_poly.entity_id
_entity_poly.type
_entity_poly.pdbx_seq_one_letter_code
_entity_poly.pdbx_strand_id
1 'polypeptide(L)'
;MLVEMVALDLETTGLDPQRDSIIEIGAVRMRDGQVVDEYSQLVSPDVPLPREITDITGIRPEQLVGQPAIEDVLPQIVHFVADAPVIGHNVNFDMDFLARQGALRGNLRLDTAELAPVLMPAASRYSLGNLAAETGIALKEAHRALDDARATAGLNSQLWLKPLDLPLATLNEIVSAASGLAWSAEPVFRAALEARDLLSTPDVIRSTHGSTLFPPLQEGMPLLAPEDAPLPLDFEEIRQKLGEGGALARQLPGFRERPQQVQMAQEVVQAFNQGEHLMIEAGTGVGKSLAYLLPAARWSQVNSRRVIISTNTINLQEQLLNKDLPDMQMALSEPLRSTLLKGRGNYLCPRRFAALRRRKPVNQDELRLLCKLIVWLLENRSGDRSEISLRGPGERHVWSRLSAEDPLCSLERCRSEMKGSCPFFKARKSAECAHLVVVNHALLLADAASEHRVLPNYSSLILDEAQHLEEAVSEAFAFRLDERLLRLQLAELGSANSGVLGELLRASQGLVAAAVQERLKEMIDTIAEAATLLQHHAGRLFSSCRSFADDVGPPRNNYTMRLRIVPQ
;
A
#
# COMPACT_ATOMS: atom_id res chain seq x y z
N MET A 1 -15.84 1.73 28.96
CA MET A 1 -16.74 2.91 28.83
C MET A 1 -16.00 3.93 27.99
N LEU A 2 -16.65 4.46 26.96
CA LEU A 2 -16.05 5.49 26.11
C LEU A 2 -16.03 6.78 26.92
N VAL A 3 -14.84 7.14 27.41
CA VAL A 3 -14.59 8.37 28.17
C VAL A 3 -14.99 9.58 27.31
N GLU A 4 -15.38 10.67 27.97
CA GLU A 4 -15.60 11.95 27.30
C GLU A 4 -14.33 12.38 26.54
N MET A 5 -14.49 12.73 25.26
CA MET A 5 -13.40 13.07 24.33
C MET A 5 -13.79 14.26 23.45
N VAL A 6 -12.81 14.95 22.89
CA VAL A 6 -13.06 16.06 21.95
C VAL A 6 -12.34 15.79 20.64
N ALA A 7 -13.08 15.71 19.53
CA ALA A 7 -12.49 15.77 18.20
C ALA A 7 -12.19 17.23 17.86
N LEU A 8 -11.00 17.53 17.36
CA LEU A 8 -10.54 18.88 17.06
C LEU A 8 -9.83 18.89 15.70
N ASP A 9 -10.08 19.95 14.94
CA ASP A 9 -9.46 20.21 13.66
C ASP A 9 -9.27 21.73 13.49
N LEU A 10 -8.20 22.13 12.79
CA LEU A 10 -7.85 23.52 12.53
C LEU A 10 -7.64 23.78 11.05
N GLU A 11 -8.14 24.91 10.58
CA GLU A 11 -7.67 25.50 9.32
C GLU A 11 -6.66 26.60 9.61
N THR A 12 -5.60 26.66 8.78
CA THR A 12 -4.46 27.55 9.00
C THR A 12 -4.04 28.24 7.70
N THR A 13 -3.25 29.32 7.80
CA THR A 13 -2.69 30.00 6.62
C THR A 13 -1.57 29.23 5.92
N GLY A 14 -1.14 28.10 6.48
CA GLY A 14 -0.04 27.27 5.99
C GLY A 14 0.30 26.13 6.96
N LEU A 15 1.42 25.46 6.75
CA LEU A 15 1.76 24.21 7.46
C LEU A 15 2.74 24.36 8.62
N ASP A 16 3.32 25.56 8.84
CA ASP A 16 4.36 25.79 9.83
C ASP A 16 3.80 26.56 11.06
N PRO A 17 3.65 25.90 12.23
CA PRO A 17 3.19 26.55 13.45
C PRO A 17 4.01 27.76 13.91
N GLN A 18 5.24 27.92 13.41
CA GLN A 18 6.09 29.06 13.76
C GLN A 18 5.85 30.31 12.90
N ARG A 19 5.23 30.16 11.72
CA ARG A 19 5.12 31.22 10.72
C ARG A 19 3.69 31.47 10.27
N ASP A 20 2.83 30.46 10.37
CA ASP A 20 1.45 30.48 9.93
C ASP A 20 0.49 30.70 11.10
N SER A 21 -0.71 31.21 10.79
CA SER A 21 -1.76 31.53 11.77
C SER A 21 -2.94 30.57 11.64
N ILE A 22 -3.64 30.34 12.75
CA ILE A 22 -4.94 29.64 12.77
C ILE A 22 -6.01 30.60 12.22
N ILE A 23 -6.88 30.10 11.34
CA ILE A 23 -7.98 30.87 10.72
C ILE A 23 -9.37 30.28 11.02
N GLU A 24 -9.47 29.01 11.38
CA GLU A 24 -10.71 28.38 11.85
C GLU A 24 -10.38 27.32 12.89
N ILE A 25 -11.21 27.22 13.93
CA ILE A 25 -11.18 26.16 14.92
C ILE A 25 -12.52 25.43 14.87
N GLY A 26 -12.48 24.11 14.73
CA GLY A 26 -13.63 23.23 14.86
C GLY A 26 -13.39 22.21 15.95
N ALA A 27 -14.35 22.04 16.87
CA ALA A 27 -14.27 21.02 17.89
C ALA A 27 -15.64 20.40 18.19
N VAL A 28 -15.64 19.09 18.43
CA VAL A 28 -16.84 18.29 18.67
C VAL A 28 -16.62 17.46 19.93
N ARG A 29 -17.44 17.72 20.95
CA ARG A 29 -17.40 16.95 22.20
C ARG A 29 -18.24 15.70 22.04
N MET A 30 -17.65 14.56 22.38
CA MET A 30 -18.30 13.27 22.37
C MET A 30 -18.39 12.68 23.78
N ARG A 31 -19.52 12.06 24.08
CA ARG A 31 -19.71 11.20 25.25
C ARG A 31 -20.37 9.91 24.81
N ASP A 32 -19.78 8.78 25.16
CA ASP A 32 -20.25 7.44 24.77
C ASP A 32 -20.47 7.28 23.25
N GLY A 33 -19.60 7.89 22.44
CA GLY A 33 -19.66 7.85 20.97
C GLY A 33 -20.76 8.72 20.35
N GLN A 34 -21.46 9.54 21.15
CA GLN A 34 -22.45 10.50 20.68
C GLN A 34 -21.93 11.92 20.80
N VAL A 35 -22.23 12.76 19.80
CA VAL A 35 -21.95 14.19 19.85
C VAL A 35 -22.88 14.84 20.87
N VAL A 36 -22.29 15.55 21.85
CA VAL A 36 -23.04 16.22 22.92
C VAL A 36 -22.89 17.74 22.89
N ASP A 37 -21.83 18.26 22.28
CA ASP A 37 -21.59 19.69 22.14
C ASP A 37 -20.65 19.97 20.97
N GLU A 38 -20.69 21.18 20.42
CA GLU A 38 -19.91 21.60 19.27
C GLU A 38 -19.41 23.04 19.43
N TYR A 39 -18.21 23.30 18.94
CA TYR A 39 -17.56 24.60 18.96
C TYR A 39 -17.00 24.91 17.59
N SER A 40 -17.26 26.11 17.08
CA SER A 40 -16.70 26.60 15.82
C SER A 40 -16.44 28.10 15.88
N GLN A 41 -15.26 28.52 15.46
CA GLN A 41 -14.84 29.91 15.49
C GLN A 41 -13.88 30.20 14.35
N LEU A 42 -14.18 31.21 13.54
CA LEU A 42 -13.21 31.83 12.64
C LEU A 42 -12.29 32.75 13.43
N VAL A 43 -11.02 32.82 13.06
CA VAL A 43 -10.00 33.59 13.77
C VAL A 43 -9.36 34.58 12.82
N SER A 44 -9.18 35.81 13.26
CA SER A 44 -8.45 36.81 12.46
C SER A 44 -6.96 36.46 12.47
N PRO A 45 -6.32 36.22 11.31
CA PRO A 45 -4.89 35.91 11.24
C PRO A 45 -4.03 37.18 11.27
N ASP A 46 -2.79 37.04 11.73
CA ASP A 46 -1.79 38.11 11.72
C ASP A 46 -1.01 38.20 10.40
N VAL A 47 -1.22 37.23 9.51
CA VAL A 47 -0.57 37.12 8.20
C VAL A 47 -1.60 37.10 7.07
N PRO A 48 -1.27 37.59 5.86
CA PRO A 48 -2.18 37.53 4.72
C PRO A 48 -2.55 36.08 4.39
N LEU A 49 -3.84 35.83 4.15
CA LEU A 49 -4.33 34.52 3.72
C LEU A 49 -3.86 34.22 2.28
N PRO A 50 -3.06 33.17 2.05
CA PRO A 50 -2.67 32.77 0.70
C PRO A 50 -3.88 32.31 -0.11
N ARG A 51 -3.88 32.55 -1.42
CA ARG A 51 -5.00 32.17 -2.31
C ARG A 51 -5.21 30.66 -2.32
N GLU A 52 -4.13 29.91 -2.23
CA GLU A 52 -4.14 28.45 -2.23
C GLU A 52 -4.94 27.90 -1.05
N ILE A 53 -4.89 28.55 0.12
CA ILE A 53 -5.67 28.14 1.29
C ILE A 53 -7.15 28.43 1.06
N THR A 54 -7.49 29.61 0.50
CA THR A 54 -8.87 29.92 0.11
C THR A 54 -9.43 28.91 -0.89
N ASP A 55 -8.61 28.43 -1.83
CA ASP A 55 -9.03 27.42 -2.81
C ASP A 55 -9.27 26.04 -2.17
N ILE A 56 -8.58 25.73 -1.07
CA ILE A 56 -8.72 24.46 -0.33
C ILE A 56 -9.90 24.52 0.64
N THR A 57 -9.95 25.54 1.50
CA THR A 57 -10.89 25.62 2.63
C THR A 57 -12.18 26.35 2.28
N GLY A 58 -12.17 27.13 1.19
CA GLY A 58 -13.26 28.04 0.85
C GLY A 58 -13.31 29.30 1.72
N ILE A 59 -12.45 29.45 2.73
CA ILE A 59 -12.39 30.62 3.61
C ILE A 59 -11.78 31.79 2.84
N ARG A 60 -12.54 32.87 2.73
CA ARG A 60 -12.12 34.09 2.04
C ARG A 60 -11.64 35.15 3.04
N PRO A 61 -10.68 36.02 2.66
CA PRO A 61 -10.17 37.07 3.53
C PRO A 61 -11.26 37.96 4.13
N GLU A 62 -12.34 38.21 3.38
CA GLU A 62 -13.46 39.06 3.83
C GLU A 62 -14.23 38.43 5.00
N GLN A 63 -14.22 37.10 5.15
CA GLN A 63 -14.89 36.40 6.26
C GLN A 63 -14.10 36.48 7.57
N LEU A 64 -12.80 36.77 7.48
CA LEU A 64 -11.89 36.88 8.62
C LEU A 64 -11.86 38.30 9.21
N VAL A 65 -12.34 39.29 8.45
CA VAL A 65 -12.43 40.68 8.91
C VAL A 65 -13.43 40.78 10.08
N GLY A 66 -12.95 41.30 11.22
CA GLY A 66 -13.76 41.49 12.42
C GLY A 66 -13.96 40.24 13.27
N GLN A 67 -13.33 39.12 12.90
CA GLN A 67 -13.24 37.93 13.77
C GLN A 67 -12.31 38.20 14.96
N PRO A 68 -12.50 37.51 16.09
CA PRO A 68 -11.62 37.65 17.24
C PRO A 68 -10.18 37.23 16.91
N ALA A 69 -9.22 37.84 17.60
CA ALA A 69 -7.83 37.41 17.54
C ALA A 69 -7.66 36.08 18.29
N ILE A 70 -6.58 35.34 18.00
CA ILE A 70 -6.38 34.01 18.59
C ILE A 70 -6.33 34.08 20.13
N GLU A 71 -5.78 35.14 20.72
CA GLU A 71 -5.67 35.34 22.17
C GLU A 71 -7.03 35.37 22.88
N ASP A 72 -8.07 35.89 22.21
CA ASP A 72 -9.44 35.95 22.74
C ASP A 72 -10.18 34.60 22.60
N VAL A 73 -9.74 33.77 21.66
CA VAL A 73 -10.34 32.47 21.33
C VAL A 73 -9.72 31.35 22.17
N LEU A 74 -8.42 31.43 22.51
CA LEU A 74 -7.69 30.40 23.27
C LEU A 74 -8.36 30.02 24.60
N PRO A 75 -8.83 30.96 25.46
CA PRO A 75 -9.49 30.60 26.71
C PRO A 75 -10.77 29.79 26.49
N GLN A 76 -11.49 30.05 25.40
CA GLN A 76 -12.75 29.38 25.07
C GLN A 76 -12.51 27.93 24.65
N ILE A 77 -11.54 27.70 23.75
CA ILE A 77 -11.20 26.33 23.32
C ILE A 77 -10.54 25.53 24.44
N VAL A 78 -9.70 26.16 25.29
CA VAL A 78 -9.14 25.50 26.48
C VAL A 78 -10.25 25.08 27.44
N HIS A 79 -11.26 25.92 27.64
CA HIS A 79 -12.43 25.55 28.45
C HIS A 79 -13.27 24.43 27.81
N PHE A 80 -13.46 24.49 26.48
CA PHE A 80 -14.21 23.49 25.74
C PHE A 80 -13.51 22.13 25.70
N VAL A 81 -12.19 22.07 25.66
CA VAL A 81 -11.45 20.80 25.68
C VAL A 81 -11.22 20.31 27.12
N ALA A 82 -10.94 21.23 28.04
CA ALA A 82 -10.55 20.91 29.43
C ALA A 82 -9.44 19.83 29.46
N ASP A 83 -9.59 18.81 30.30
CA ASP A 83 -8.65 17.69 30.42
C ASP A 83 -9.01 16.49 29.51
N ALA A 84 -10.00 16.64 28.61
CA ALA A 84 -10.43 15.54 27.76
C ALA A 84 -9.33 15.14 26.77
N PRO A 85 -9.22 13.84 26.40
CA PRO A 85 -8.41 13.42 25.27
C PRO A 85 -8.86 14.12 23.98
N VAL A 86 -7.89 14.56 23.19
CA VAL A 86 -8.12 15.21 21.91
C VAL A 86 -7.91 14.20 20.78
N ILE A 87 -8.91 14.09 19.91
CA ILE A 87 -8.88 13.24 18.73
C ILE A 87 -8.72 14.13 17.50
N GLY A 88 -7.87 13.73 16.58
CA GLY A 88 -7.73 14.40 15.28
C GLY A 88 -7.43 13.40 14.17
N HIS A 89 -7.39 13.90 12.94
CA HIS A 89 -6.85 13.16 11.80
C HIS A 89 -5.55 13.83 11.38
N ASN A 90 -4.41 13.32 11.84
CA ASN A 90 -3.13 14.03 11.94
C ASN A 90 -3.05 15.04 13.11
N VAL A 91 -3.63 14.67 14.25
CA VAL A 91 -3.83 15.51 15.46
C VAL A 91 -2.59 16.29 15.96
N ASN A 92 -1.37 15.80 15.68
CA ASN A 92 -0.17 16.50 16.09
C ASN A 92 -0.05 17.86 15.38
N PHE A 93 -0.52 17.97 14.14
CA PHE A 93 -0.56 19.23 13.41
C PHE A 93 -1.33 20.29 14.20
N ASP A 94 -2.60 20.00 14.52
CA ASP A 94 -3.50 20.92 15.23
C ASP A 94 -2.97 21.27 16.61
N MET A 95 -2.53 20.25 17.33
CA MET A 95 -2.05 20.39 18.70
C MET A 95 -0.73 21.15 18.78
N ASP A 96 0.12 21.10 17.76
CA ASP A 96 1.38 21.85 17.74
C ASP A 96 1.13 23.34 17.46
N PHE A 97 0.14 23.70 16.63
CA PHE A 97 -0.35 25.08 16.49
C PHE A 97 -0.88 25.64 17.82
N LEU A 98 -1.74 24.89 18.53
CA LEU A 98 -2.27 25.33 19.82
C LEU A 98 -1.21 25.36 20.92
N ALA A 99 -0.29 24.38 20.94
CA ALA A 99 0.81 24.34 21.91
C ALA A 99 1.77 25.53 21.75
N ARG A 100 1.98 26.00 20.51
CA ARG A 100 2.79 27.18 20.22
C ARG A 100 2.22 28.45 20.85
N GLN A 101 0.89 28.53 20.91
CA GLN A 101 0.13 29.60 21.55
C GLN A 101 -0.04 29.42 23.07
N GLY A 102 0.50 28.34 23.65
CA GLY A 102 0.40 28.08 25.08
C GLY A 102 -0.81 27.26 25.52
N ALA A 103 -1.63 26.76 24.59
CA ALA A 103 -2.83 25.99 24.89
C ALA A 103 -2.63 24.46 24.70
N LEU A 104 -3.46 23.67 25.40
CA LEU A 104 -3.63 22.22 25.22
C LEU A 104 -2.35 21.36 25.18
N ARG A 105 -1.32 21.73 25.95
CA ARG A 105 -0.01 21.03 25.95
C ARG A 105 -0.02 19.65 26.60
N GLY A 106 -0.97 19.40 27.49
CA GLY A 106 -1.01 18.20 28.35
C GLY A 106 -2.03 17.13 27.95
N ASN A 107 -2.92 17.44 27.00
CA ASN A 107 -3.99 16.53 26.62
C ASN A 107 -3.45 15.28 25.93
N LEU A 108 -4.07 14.13 26.23
CA LEU A 108 -3.81 12.89 25.50
C LEU A 108 -4.23 13.07 24.03
N ARG A 109 -3.30 12.82 23.10
CA ARG A 109 -3.52 12.96 21.66
C ARG A 109 -3.84 11.59 21.04
N LEU A 110 -4.98 11.49 20.37
CA LEU A 110 -5.42 10.29 19.67
C LEU A 110 -5.52 10.59 18.16
N ASP A 111 -4.78 9.84 17.36
CA ASP A 111 -4.69 10.11 15.92
C ASP A 111 -5.39 9.03 15.10
N THR A 112 -6.50 9.38 14.47
CA THR A 112 -7.23 8.47 13.58
C THR A 112 -6.42 8.10 12.34
N ALA A 113 -5.47 8.93 11.90
CA ALA A 113 -4.56 8.65 10.78
C ALA A 113 -3.48 7.61 11.14
N GLU A 114 -3.26 7.33 12.44
CA GLU A 114 -2.41 6.25 12.93
C GLU A 114 -3.21 4.96 13.19
N LEU A 115 -4.47 5.09 13.62
CA LEU A 115 -5.38 3.99 13.90
C LEU A 115 -5.92 3.32 12.63
N ALA A 116 -6.43 4.11 11.69
CA ALA A 116 -7.09 3.62 10.48
C ALA A 116 -6.20 2.68 9.65
N PRO A 117 -4.89 2.95 9.43
CA PRO A 117 -4.01 2.02 8.73
C PRO A 117 -3.92 0.62 9.35
N VAL A 118 -4.02 0.52 10.67
CA VAL A 118 -3.92 -0.78 11.36
C VAL A 118 -5.27 -1.50 11.34
N LEU A 119 -6.37 -0.77 11.58
CA LEU A 119 -7.71 -1.33 11.77
C LEU A 119 -8.52 -1.46 10.47
N MET A 120 -8.09 -0.80 9.40
CA MET A 120 -8.68 -0.84 8.06
C MET A 120 -7.57 -1.03 7.01
N PRO A 121 -6.80 -2.13 7.07
CA PRO A 121 -5.59 -2.30 6.26
C PRO A 121 -5.84 -2.26 4.74
N ALA A 122 -7.05 -2.66 4.31
CA ALA A 122 -7.49 -2.71 2.93
C ALA A 122 -8.13 -1.41 2.41
N ALA A 123 -8.25 -0.36 3.25
CA ALA A 123 -8.82 0.91 2.83
C ALA A 123 -8.03 1.50 1.65
N SER A 124 -8.74 2.07 0.69
CA SER A 124 -8.12 2.53 -0.58
C SER A 124 -7.15 3.68 -0.38
N ARG A 125 -7.48 4.62 0.51
CA ARG A 125 -6.65 5.75 0.96
C ARG A 125 -7.00 6.08 2.39
N TYR A 126 -6.04 6.64 3.11
CA TYR A 126 -6.18 7.00 4.52
C TYR A 126 -6.42 8.49 4.76
N SER A 127 -6.83 9.26 3.75
CA SER A 127 -7.31 10.63 3.98
C SER A 127 -8.70 10.58 4.63
N LEU A 128 -9.01 11.55 5.48
CA LEU A 128 -10.29 11.64 6.18
C LEU A 128 -11.48 11.51 5.21
N GLY A 129 -11.50 12.25 4.10
CA GLY A 129 -12.57 12.17 3.11
C GLY A 129 -12.75 10.79 2.47
N ASN A 130 -11.65 10.06 2.18
CA ASN A 130 -11.75 8.70 1.65
C ASN A 130 -12.28 7.72 2.70
N LEU A 131 -11.78 7.82 3.94
CA LEU A 131 -12.23 6.97 5.04
C LEU A 131 -13.68 7.25 5.39
N ALA A 132 -14.12 8.52 5.40
CA ALA A 132 -15.49 8.91 5.62
C ALA A 132 -16.42 8.33 4.55
N ALA A 133 -16.05 8.42 3.27
CA ALA A 133 -16.81 7.83 2.17
C ALA A 133 -16.91 6.29 2.29
N GLU A 134 -15.81 5.61 2.62
CA GLU A 134 -15.76 4.15 2.76
C GLU A 134 -16.59 3.65 3.96
N THR A 135 -16.70 4.47 5.01
CA THR A 135 -17.43 4.16 6.26
C THR A 135 -18.85 4.74 6.32
N GLY A 136 -19.30 5.43 5.27
CA GLY A 136 -20.61 6.06 5.21
C GLY A 136 -20.80 7.25 6.15
N ILE A 137 -19.70 7.89 6.59
CA ILE A 137 -19.72 9.08 7.44
C ILE A 137 -19.96 10.32 6.57
N ALA A 138 -20.89 11.17 6.97
CA ALA A 138 -21.16 12.41 6.26
C ALA A 138 -20.01 13.40 6.46
N LEU A 139 -19.41 13.84 5.35
CA LEU A 139 -18.51 14.97 5.27
C LEU A 139 -19.12 15.98 4.29
N LYS A 140 -19.67 17.08 4.80
CA LYS A 140 -20.44 18.06 4.00
C LYS A 140 -19.50 18.95 3.20
N GLU A 141 -18.60 19.64 3.89
CA GLU A 141 -17.56 20.47 3.30
C GLU A 141 -16.21 19.96 3.82
N ALA A 142 -15.41 19.35 2.95
CA ALA A 142 -14.03 19.00 3.29
C ALA A 142 -13.21 20.28 3.44
N HIS A 143 -12.23 20.28 4.35
CA HIS A 143 -11.40 21.45 4.68
C HIS A 143 -12.19 22.59 5.33
N ARG A 144 -13.13 22.20 6.20
CA ARG A 144 -13.85 23.09 7.10
C ARG A 144 -13.75 22.49 8.48
N ALA A 145 -13.17 23.24 9.41
CA ALA A 145 -12.68 22.68 10.66
C ALA A 145 -13.78 21.92 11.45
N LEU A 146 -15.00 22.47 11.53
CA LEU A 146 -16.08 21.81 12.27
C LEU A 146 -16.56 20.53 11.56
N ASP A 147 -16.67 20.54 10.23
CA ASP A 147 -17.15 19.38 9.48
C ASP A 147 -16.12 18.25 9.48
N ASP A 148 -14.82 18.58 9.41
CA ASP A 148 -13.73 17.62 9.56
C ASP A 148 -13.62 17.08 11.00
N ALA A 149 -13.85 17.91 12.02
CA ALA A 149 -13.94 17.46 13.41
C ALA A 149 -15.12 16.50 13.63
N ARG A 150 -16.29 16.76 13.03
CA ARG A 150 -17.46 15.85 13.04
C ARG A 150 -17.16 14.53 12.34
N ALA A 151 -16.54 14.57 11.16
CA ALA A 151 -16.17 13.37 10.42
C ALA A 151 -15.15 12.54 11.21
N THR A 152 -14.17 13.19 11.84
CA THR A 152 -13.16 12.57 12.70
C THR A 152 -13.80 11.91 13.93
N ALA A 153 -14.75 12.59 14.58
CA ALA A 153 -15.55 12.05 15.69
C ALA A 153 -16.30 10.76 15.30
N GLY A 154 -17.00 10.79 14.16
CA GLY A 154 -17.69 9.62 13.61
C GLY A 154 -16.72 8.48 13.28
N LEU A 155 -15.57 8.80 12.68
CA LEU A 155 -14.57 7.81 12.28
C LEU A 155 -13.95 7.15 13.51
N ASN A 156 -13.58 7.93 14.51
CA ASN A 156 -13.04 7.41 15.77
C ASN A 156 -14.03 6.47 16.47
N SER A 157 -15.31 6.80 16.47
CA SER A 157 -16.35 5.95 17.05
C SER A 157 -16.44 4.58 16.37
N GLN A 158 -16.30 4.52 15.05
CA GLN A 158 -16.22 3.25 14.32
C GLN A 158 -14.89 2.52 14.55
N LEU A 159 -13.77 3.24 14.54
CA LEU A 159 -12.45 2.66 14.75
C LEU A 159 -12.31 2.06 16.16
N TRP A 160 -12.90 2.67 17.19
CA TRP A 160 -12.84 2.19 18.57
C TRP A 160 -13.42 0.79 18.76
N LEU A 161 -14.44 0.43 17.98
CA LEU A 161 -15.09 -0.88 18.08
C LEU A 161 -14.18 -2.01 17.54
N LYS A 162 -13.39 -1.73 16.50
CA LYS A 162 -12.58 -2.76 15.81
C LYS A 162 -11.54 -3.44 16.71
N PRO A 163 -10.74 -2.75 17.55
CA PRO A 163 -9.85 -3.40 18.50
C PRO A 163 -10.57 -4.35 19.45
N LEU A 164 -11.81 -4.08 19.84
CA LEU A 164 -12.56 -4.93 20.77
C LEU A 164 -12.87 -6.31 20.16
N ASP A 165 -12.98 -6.38 18.84
CA ASP A 165 -13.25 -7.62 18.10
C ASP A 165 -11.99 -8.42 17.76
N LEU A 166 -10.78 -7.84 17.91
CA LEU A 166 -9.53 -8.55 17.66
C LEU A 166 -9.32 -9.70 18.66
N PRO A 167 -8.61 -10.79 18.32
CA PRO A 167 -8.22 -11.79 19.31
C PRO A 167 -7.37 -11.20 20.44
N LEU A 168 -7.55 -11.68 21.70
CA LEU A 168 -6.78 -11.17 22.85
C LEU A 168 -5.25 -11.31 22.64
N ALA A 169 -4.80 -12.39 22.01
CA ALA A 169 -3.39 -12.58 21.67
C ALA A 169 -2.87 -11.50 20.70
N THR A 170 -3.69 -11.12 19.72
CA THR A 170 -3.38 -10.05 18.76
C THR A 170 -3.26 -8.70 19.46
N LEU A 171 -4.22 -8.35 20.33
CA LEU A 171 -4.17 -7.09 21.09
C LEU A 171 -2.92 -7.02 21.98
N ASN A 172 -2.64 -8.10 22.72
CA ASN A 172 -1.45 -8.20 23.55
C ASN A 172 -0.16 -8.04 22.73
N GLU A 173 -0.10 -8.63 21.54
CA GLU A 173 1.05 -8.50 20.65
C GLU A 173 1.23 -7.06 20.16
N ILE A 174 0.15 -6.37 19.76
CA ILE A 174 0.19 -4.96 19.33
C ILE A 174 0.68 -4.06 20.47
N VAL A 175 0.11 -4.19 21.67
CA VAL A 175 0.50 -3.39 22.85
C VAL A 175 1.95 -3.69 23.24
N SER A 176 2.38 -4.96 23.19
CA SER A 176 3.76 -5.35 23.50
C SER A 176 4.78 -4.87 22.46
N ALA A 177 4.38 -4.77 21.19
CA ALA A 177 5.20 -4.26 20.10
C ALA A 177 5.36 -2.73 20.17
N ALA A 178 4.33 -2.02 20.64
CA ALA A 178 4.35 -0.57 20.80
C ALA A 178 5.16 -0.09 22.02
N SER A 179 5.45 -0.97 22.97
CA SER A 179 6.19 -0.65 24.19
C SER A 179 7.53 0.04 23.91
N GLY A 180 7.71 1.25 24.43
CA GLY A 180 8.93 2.05 24.27
C GLY A 180 8.95 2.92 22.99
N LEU A 181 7.91 2.86 22.17
CA LEU A 181 7.72 3.75 21.03
C LEU A 181 6.58 4.74 21.34
N ALA A 182 6.84 6.03 21.15
CA ALA A 182 5.84 7.09 21.36
C ALA A 182 4.80 7.10 20.23
N TRP A 183 3.93 6.10 20.17
CA TRP A 183 2.93 5.91 19.11
C TRP A 183 1.54 6.35 19.59
N SER A 184 0.94 7.34 18.92
CA SER A 184 -0.34 7.96 19.36
C SER A 184 -1.56 7.03 19.30
N ALA A 185 -1.48 5.91 18.57
CA ALA A 185 -2.53 4.91 18.53
C ALA A 185 -2.43 3.86 19.66
N GLU A 186 -1.28 3.74 20.32
CA GLU A 186 -1.04 2.76 21.40
C GLU A 186 -2.08 2.85 22.54
N PRO A 187 -2.47 4.05 23.04
CA PRO A 187 -3.43 4.17 24.13
C PRO A 187 -4.79 3.53 23.82
N VAL A 188 -5.20 3.54 22.55
CA VAL A 188 -6.46 2.92 22.11
C VAL A 188 -6.40 1.40 22.23
N PHE A 189 -5.31 0.78 21.76
CA PHE A 189 -5.13 -0.67 21.86
C PHE A 189 -4.97 -1.12 23.32
N ARG A 190 -4.28 -0.33 24.15
CA ARG A 190 -4.16 -0.60 25.59
C ARG A 190 -5.52 -0.54 26.29
N ALA A 191 -6.29 0.51 26.04
CA ALA A 191 -7.63 0.66 26.63
C ALA A 191 -8.58 -0.46 26.16
N ALA A 192 -8.49 -0.89 24.90
CA ALA A 192 -9.26 -2.03 24.40
C ALA A 192 -8.87 -3.36 25.08
N LEU A 193 -7.57 -3.57 25.34
CA LEU A 193 -7.08 -4.74 26.06
C LEU A 193 -7.59 -4.76 27.51
N GLU A 194 -7.48 -3.64 28.22
CA GLU A 194 -7.97 -3.49 29.60
C GLU A 194 -9.49 -3.68 29.70
N ALA A 195 -10.24 -3.09 28.76
CA ALA A 195 -11.70 -3.25 28.71
C ALA A 195 -12.12 -4.72 28.54
N ARG A 196 -11.34 -5.51 27.79
CA ARG A 196 -11.64 -6.92 27.56
C ARG A 196 -11.17 -7.83 28.68
N ASP A 197 -10.07 -7.51 29.35
CA ASP A 197 -9.61 -8.25 30.53
C ASP A 197 -10.66 -8.21 31.65
N LEU A 198 -11.27 -7.04 31.87
CA LEU A 198 -12.38 -6.83 32.81
C LEU A 198 -13.65 -7.65 32.46
N LEU A 199 -13.83 -8.01 31.19
CA LEU A 199 -14.99 -8.75 30.68
C LEU A 199 -14.73 -10.25 30.51
N SER A 200 -13.48 -10.71 30.68
CA SER A 200 -13.09 -12.09 30.41
C SER A 200 -13.20 -12.98 31.65
N THR A 201 -13.95 -14.08 31.57
CA THR A 201 -13.79 -15.21 32.51
C THR A 201 -12.50 -15.98 32.20
N PRO A 202 -11.82 -16.61 33.18
CA PRO A 202 -10.46 -17.18 33.03
C PRO A 202 -10.25 -18.30 31.99
N ASP A 203 -11.26 -18.72 31.23
CA ASP A 203 -11.25 -20.01 30.50
C ASP A 203 -11.24 -19.93 28.95
N VAL A 204 -10.95 -18.78 28.34
CA VAL A 204 -10.79 -18.71 26.87
C VAL A 204 -9.52 -17.98 26.44
N ILE A 205 -8.38 -18.34 27.03
CA ILE A 205 -7.07 -18.07 26.42
C ILE A 205 -6.70 -19.29 25.55
N ARG A 206 -7.45 -19.50 24.46
CA ARG A 206 -6.96 -20.39 23.40
C ARG A 206 -5.94 -19.61 22.60
N SER A 207 -4.67 -19.96 22.79
CA SER A 207 -3.57 -19.48 21.98
C SER A 207 -3.81 -19.85 20.51
N THR A 208 -4.19 -18.88 19.70
CA THR A 208 -4.03 -18.98 18.23
C THR A 208 -2.61 -18.60 17.82
N HIS A 209 -1.60 -19.06 18.57
CA HIS A 209 -0.20 -19.04 18.12
C HIS A 209 0.16 -20.30 17.31
N GLY A 210 -0.83 -21.17 17.01
CA GLY A 210 -0.62 -22.44 16.31
C GLY A 210 -1.15 -22.52 14.88
N SER A 211 -1.95 -21.57 14.38
CA SER A 211 -2.36 -21.61 12.97
C SER A 211 -1.24 -21.07 12.11
N THR A 212 -0.73 -21.88 11.18
CA THR A 212 0.18 -21.43 10.13
C THR A 212 -0.45 -20.24 9.40
N LEU A 213 0.13 -19.04 9.56
CA LEU A 213 -0.36 -17.79 8.92
C LEU A 213 -0.61 -17.98 7.42
N PHE A 214 0.21 -18.82 6.80
CA PHE A 214 0.03 -19.28 5.44
C PHE A 214 -0.02 -20.81 5.46
N PRO A 215 -1.15 -21.44 5.08
CA PRO A 215 -1.21 -22.88 4.95
C PRO A 215 -0.25 -23.34 3.83
N PRO A 216 0.35 -24.53 3.89
CA PRO A 216 1.17 -25.03 2.79
C PRO A 216 0.32 -25.20 1.52
N LEU A 217 0.99 -25.19 0.37
CA LEU A 217 0.36 -25.45 -0.93
C LEU A 217 -0.21 -26.87 -0.94
N GLN A 218 -1.44 -27.05 -1.42
CA GLN A 218 -2.00 -28.37 -1.67
C GLN A 218 -1.25 -28.98 -2.86
N GLU A 219 -0.56 -30.10 -2.65
CA GLU A 219 0.15 -30.80 -3.73
C GLU A 219 -0.85 -31.43 -4.72
N GLY A 220 -0.51 -31.45 -6.02
CA GLY A 220 -1.26 -32.23 -7.02
C GLY A 220 -1.79 -31.51 -8.26
N MET A 221 -1.39 -30.28 -8.57
CA MET A 221 -1.78 -29.67 -9.86
C MET A 221 -0.89 -30.20 -11.01
N PRO A 222 -1.47 -30.75 -12.09
CA PRO A 222 -0.69 -31.28 -13.20
C PRO A 222 -0.05 -30.17 -14.02
N LEU A 223 1.23 -30.33 -14.38
CA LEU A 223 1.89 -29.43 -15.34
C LEU A 223 1.25 -29.57 -16.73
N LEU A 224 1.34 -28.52 -17.53
CA LEU A 224 0.97 -28.61 -18.94
C LEU A 224 2.02 -29.45 -19.68
N ALA A 225 1.55 -30.42 -20.45
CA ALA A 225 2.37 -31.30 -21.27
C ALA A 225 1.99 -31.09 -22.74
N PRO A 226 2.61 -30.14 -23.45
CA PRO A 226 2.30 -29.88 -24.85
C PRO A 226 2.80 -31.02 -25.74
N GLU A 227 2.04 -31.33 -26.79
CA GLU A 227 2.51 -32.16 -27.90
C GLU A 227 3.42 -31.37 -28.85
N ASP A 228 4.25 -32.07 -29.64
CA ASP A 228 5.30 -31.47 -30.49
C ASP A 228 4.74 -30.46 -31.51
N ALA A 229 3.62 -30.79 -32.18
CA ALA A 229 2.99 -29.95 -33.18
C ALA A 229 1.66 -29.37 -32.65
N PRO A 230 1.42 -28.04 -32.75
CA PRO A 230 0.16 -27.47 -32.34
C PRO A 230 -0.96 -27.77 -33.34
N LEU A 231 -2.16 -28.01 -32.82
CA LEU A 231 -3.40 -28.15 -33.56
C LEU A 231 -4.02 -26.76 -33.82
N PRO A 232 -4.53 -26.51 -35.04
CA PRO A 232 -5.17 -25.25 -35.38
C PRO A 232 -6.53 -25.11 -34.68
N LEU A 233 -6.87 -23.87 -34.35
CA LEU A 233 -8.18 -23.49 -33.87
C LEU A 233 -9.17 -23.29 -35.01
N ASP A 234 -10.41 -23.70 -34.76
CA ASP A 234 -11.56 -23.35 -35.59
C ASP A 234 -12.17 -22.03 -35.11
N PHE A 235 -12.18 -21.01 -35.98
CA PHE A 235 -12.79 -19.71 -35.68
C PHE A 235 -14.30 -19.83 -35.45
N GLU A 236 -14.99 -20.76 -36.10
CA GLU A 236 -16.44 -20.89 -35.97
C GLU A 236 -16.84 -21.25 -34.53
N GLU A 237 -16.01 -22.03 -33.84
CA GLU A 237 -16.21 -22.37 -32.43
C GLU A 237 -16.12 -21.13 -31.52
N ILE A 238 -15.18 -20.23 -31.80
CA ILE A 238 -15.00 -18.96 -31.09
C ILE A 238 -16.16 -18.01 -31.40
N ARG A 239 -16.57 -17.93 -32.67
CA ARG A 239 -17.69 -17.10 -33.13
C ARG A 239 -19.00 -17.50 -32.45
N GLN A 240 -19.29 -18.80 -32.33
CA GLN A 240 -20.48 -19.30 -31.64
C GLN A 240 -20.54 -18.90 -30.15
N LYS A 241 -19.38 -18.75 -29.51
CA LYS A 241 -19.29 -18.31 -28.11
C LYS A 241 -19.46 -16.79 -27.97
N LEU A 242 -18.98 -16.00 -28.95
CA LEU A 242 -19.07 -14.53 -28.99
C LEU A 242 -20.37 -13.98 -29.61
N GLY A 243 -21.07 -14.77 -30.42
CA GLY A 243 -22.21 -14.30 -31.21
C GLY A 243 -23.51 -14.09 -30.43
N GLU A 244 -24.49 -13.45 -31.06
CA GLU A 244 -25.85 -13.29 -30.53
C GLU A 244 -26.47 -14.66 -30.14
N GLY A 245 -26.80 -14.84 -28.85
CA GLY A 245 -27.30 -16.12 -28.30
C GLY A 245 -26.22 -17.13 -27.88
N GLY A 246 -24.94 -16.79 -28.04
CA GLY A 246 -23.78 -17.56 -27.57
C GLY A 246 -23.72 -17.71 -26.05
N ALA A 247 -22.72 -18.46 -25.55
CA ALA A 247 -22.55 -18.70 -24.13
C ALA A 247 -22.37 -17.40 -23.32
N LEU A 248 -21.65 -16.41 -23.88
CA LEU A 248 -21.46 -15.09 -23.27
C LEU A 248 -22.77 -14.29 -23.23
N ALA A 249 -23.51 -14.24 -24.34
CA ALA A 249 -24.78 -13.52 -24.41
C ALA A 249 -25.85 -14.07 -23.45
N ARG A 250 -25.81 -15.38 -23.17
CA ARG A 250 -26.73 -16.03 -22.23
C ARG A 250 -26.38 -15.80 -20.77
N GLN A 251 -25.09 -15.68 -20.44
CA GLN A 251 -24.62 -15.63 -19.05
C GLN A 251 -24.29 -14.20 -18.58
N LEU A 252 -23.99 -13.27 -19.48
CA LEU A 252 -23.63 -11.89 -19.15
C LEU A 252 -24.79 -10.92 -19.48
N PRO A 253 -25.48 -10.37 -18.45
CA PRO A 253 -26.54 -9.41 -18.67
C PRO A 253 -26.04 -8.16 -19.41
N GLY A 254 -26.69 -7.83 -20.53
CA GLY A 254 -26.33 -6.66 -21.34
C GLY A 254 -25.16 -6.85 -22.30
N PHE A 255 -24.63 -8.08 -22.45
CA PHE A 255 -23.69 -8.39 -23.52
C PHE A 255 -24.36 -8.23 -24.89
N ARG A 256 -23.65 -7.60 -25.83
CA ARG A 256 -24.05 -7.47 -27.22
C ARG A 256 -22.87 -7.79 -28.11
N GLU A 257 -23.11 -8.58 -29.14
CA GLU A 257 -22.13 -8.83 -30.18
C GLU A 257 -21.72 -7.51 -30.84
N ARG A 258 -20.43 -7.34 -31.09
CA ARG A 258 -19.90 -6.19 -31.83
C ARG A 258 -19.09 -6.70 -33.02
N PRO A 259 -19.35 -6.23 -34.25
CA PRO A 259 -18.62 -6.69 -35.44
C PRO A 259 -17.10 -6.54 -35.31
N GLN A 260 -16.63 -5.45 -34.70
CA GLN A 260 -15.20 -5.21 -34.49
C GLN A 260 -14.58 -6.22 -33.50
N GLN A 261 -15.36 -6.69 -32.52
CA GLN A 261 -14.92 -7.70 -31.56
C GLN A 261 -14.73 -9.06 -32.25
N VAL A 262 -15.67 -9.44 -33.12
CA VAL A 262 -15.63 -10.68 -33.89
C VAL A 262 -14.49 -10.65 -34.90
N GLN A 263 -14.30 -9.53 -35.59
CA GLN A 263 -13.17 -9.32 -36.50
C GLN A 263 -11.84 -9.45 -35.76
N MET A 264 -11.70 -8.78 -34.61
CA MET A 264 -10.49 -8.90 -33.78
C MET A 264 -10.22 -10.36 -33.37
N ALA A 265 -11.24 -11.09 -32.93
CA ALA A 265 -11.09 -12.49 -32.55
C ALA A 265 -10.66 -13.38 -33.74
N GLN A 266 -11.15 -13.10 -34.95
CA GLN A 266 -10.76 -13.81 -36.17
C GLN A 266 -9.28 -13.65 -36.48
N GLU A 267 -8.79 -12.41 -36.46
CA GLU A 267 -7.37 -12.10 -36.69
C GLU A 267 -6.49 -12.76 -35.62
N VAL A 268 -6.91 -12.75 -34.36
CA VAL A 268 -6.19 -13.42 -33.26
C VAL A 268 -6.12 -14.94 -33.48
N VAL A 269 -7.23 -15.59 -33.90
CA VAL A 269 -7.24 -17.02 -34.23
C VAL A 269 -6.28 -17.33 -35.37
N GLN A 270 -6.28 -16.51 -36.42
CA GLN A 270 -5.36 -16.67 -37.55
C GLN A 270 -3.89 -16.57 -37.10
N ALA A 271 -3.56 -15.58 -36.28
CA ALA A 271 -2.21 -15.40 -35.76
C ALA A 271 -1.74 -16.59 -34.91
N PHE A 272 -2.61 -17.16 -34.07
CA PHE A 272 -2.31 -18.39 -33.33
C PHE A 272 -2.04 -19.57 -34.27
N ASN A 273 -2.88 -19.76 -35.29
CA ASN A 273 -2.76 -20.88 -36.23
C ASN A 273 -1.52 -20.78 -37.12
N GLN A 274 -1.15 -19.57 -37.55
CA GLN A 274 -0.02 -19.33 -38.46
C GLN A 274 1.30 -19.08 -37.73
N GLY A 275 1.26 -18.79 -36.42
CA GLY A 275 2.46 -18.46 -35.64
C GLY A 275 3.02 -17.07 -35.97
N GLU A 276 2.15 -16.11 -36.31
CA GLU A 276 2.53 -14.78 -36.77
C GLU A 276 2.44 -13.72 -35.66
N HIS A 277 3.10 -12.57 -35.89
CA HIS A 277 2.95 -11.39 -35.04
C HIS A 277 1.80 -10.53 -35.54
N LEU A 278 0.89 -10.18 -34.64
CA LEU A 278 -0.31 -9.40 -34.93
C LEU A 278 -0.33 -8.14 -34.06
N MET A 279 -0.56 -6.99 -34.70
CA MET A 279 -0.75 -5.71 -34.04
C MET A 279 -2.14 -5.17 -34.40
N ILE A 280 -2.97 -4.92 -33.39
CA ILE A 280 -4.35 -4.45 -33.55
C ILE A 280 -4.53 -3.18 -32.72
N GLU A 281 -5.05 -2.13 -33.34
CA GLU A 281 -5.58 -0.97 -32.64
C GLU A 281 -7.08 -1.17 -32.41
N ALA A 282 -7.50 -1.24 -31.15
CA ALA A 282 -8.90 -1.43 -30.77
C ALA A 282 -9.38 -0.28 -29.89
N GLY A 283 -10.46 0.39 -30.31
CA GLY A 283 -11.10 1.45 -29.53
C GLY A 283 -11.62 0.96 -28.17
N THR A 284 -11.80 1.89 -27.24
CA THR A 284 -12.40 1.59 -25.93
C THR A 284 -13.84 1.08 -26.09
N GLY A 285 -14.24 0.14 -25.24
CA GLY A 285 -15.61 -0.42 -25.26
C GLY A 285 -15.90 -1.42 -26.39
N VAL A 286 -14.94 -1.73 -27.27
CA VAL A 286 -15.08 -2.75 -28.33
C VAL A 286 -15.18 -4.18 -27.77
N GLY A 287 -14.79 -4.39 -26.50
CA GLY A 287 -14.75 -5.72 -25.88
C GLY A 287 -13.44 -6.47 -26.17
N LYS A 288 -12.33 -5.71 -26.27
CA LYS A 288 -10.99 -6.21 -26.60
C LYS A 288 -10.55 -7.39 -25.75
N SER A 289 -10.80 -7.35 -24.42
CA SER A 289 -10.37 -8.39 -23.49
C SER A 289 -10.92 -9.75 -23.92
N LEU A 290 -12.24 -9.86 -24.09
CA LEU A 290 -12.87 -11.11 -24.51
C LEU A 290 -12.45 -11.55 -25.92
N ALA A 291 -12.19 -10.60 -26.83
CA ALA A 291 -11.78 -10.90 -28.20
C ALA A 291 -10.41 -11.60 -28.28
N TYR A 292 -9.45 -11.26 -27.40
CA TYR A 292 -8.17 -11.96 -27.34
C TYR A 292 -8.15 -13.11 -26.31
N LEU A 293 -8.88 -12.99 -25.19
CA LEU A 293 -8.88 -13.99 -24.12
C LEU A 293 -9.49 -15.31 -24.55
N LEU A 294 -10.58 -15.27 -25.32
CA LEU A 294 -11.31 -16.47 -25.70
C LEU A 294 -10.52 -17.34 -26.69
N PRO A 295 -9.96 -16.81 -27.80
CA PRO A 295 -9.01 -17.55 -28.63
C PRO A 295 -7.79 -18.05 -27.84
N ALA A 296 -7.21 -17.22 -26.98
CA ALA A 296 -6.03 -17.59 -26.18
C ALA A 296 -6.31 -18.76 -25.23
N ALA A 297 -7.47 -18.74 -24.58
CA ALA A 297 -7.90 -19.81 -23.69
C ALA A 297 -8.10 -21.13 -24.46
N ARG A 298 -8.77 -21.09 -25.61
CA ARG A 298 -8.96 -22.30 -26.43
C ARG A 298 -7.66 -22.80 -27.04
N TRP A 299 -6.79 -21.92 -27.51
CA TRP A 299 -5.44 -22.28 -27.95
C TRP A 299 -4.72 -23.07 -26.86
N SER A 300 -4.76 -22.56 -25.63
CA SER A 300 -4.08 -23.16 -24.50
C SER A 300 -4.67 -24.52 -24.09
N GLN A 301 -5.99 -24.67 -24.13
CA GLN A 301 -6.67 -25.95 -23.83
C GLN A 301 -6.36 -27.03 -24.85
N VAL A 302 -6.52 -26.72 -26.14
CA VAL A 302 -6.32 -27.68 -27.23
C VAL A 302 -4.86 -28.13 -27.31
N ASN A 303 -3.92 -27.20 -27.12
CA ASN A 303 -2.51 -27.47 -27.33
C ASN A 303 -1.73 -27.80 -26.06
N SER A 304 -2.35 -27.67 -24.88
CA SER A 304 -1.65 -27.70 -23.59
C SER A 304 -0.43 -26.75 -23.55
N ARG A 305 -0.55 -25.59 -24.23
CA ARG A 305 0.52 -24.57 -24.34
C ARG A 305 0.13 -23.31 -23.59
N ARG A 306 1.04 -22.79 -22.77
CA ARG A 306 0.78 -21.59 -21.96
C ARG A 306 0.73 -20.33 -22.84
N VAL A 307 -0.21 -19.44 -22.51
CA VAL A 307 -0.26 -18.07 -23.03
C VAL A 307 0.02 -17.08 -21.90
N ILE A 308 0.97 -16.17 -22.13
CA ILE A 308 1.22 -15.03 -21.23
C ILE A 308 0.42 -13.82 -21.71
N ILE A 309 -0.24 -13.13 -20.79
CA ILE A 309 -0.94 -11.88 -21.06
C ILE A 309 -0.26 -10.80 -20.23
N SER A 310 0.29 -9.79 -20.89
CA SER A 310 0.94 -8.66 -20.23
C SER A 310 0.10 -7.41 -20.41
N THR A 311 -0.13 -6.67 -19.33
CA THR A 311 -0.84 -5.38 -19.34
C THR A 311 -0.05 -4.34 -18.54
N ASN A 312 -0.41 -3.06 -18.64
CA ASN A 312 0.40 -1.98 -18.07
C ASN A 312 0.40 -1.97 -16.53
N THR A 313 -0.79 -1.87 -15.91
CA THR A 313 -0.90 -1.60 -14.47
C THR A 313 -1.40 -2.81 -13.67
N ILE A 314 -1.13 -2.83 -12.35
CA ILE A 314 -1.66 -3.85 -11.44
C ILE A 314 -3.21 -3.80 -11.41
N ASN A 315 -3.80 -2.61 -11.46
CA ASN A 315 -5.25 -2.46 -11.48
C ASN A 315 -5.88 -3.08 -12.74
N LEU A 316 -5.23 -2.93 -13.91
CA LEU A 316 -5.68 -3.58 -15.15
C LEU A 316 -5.51 -5.11 -15.08
N GLN A 317 -4.45 -5.60 -14.45
CA GLN A 317 -4.29 -7.05 -14.20
C GLN A 317 -5.40 -7.59 -13.30
N GLU A 318 -5.78 -6.85 -12.26
CA GLU A 318 -6.84 -7.24 -11.34
C GLU A 318 -8.22 -7.13 -12.00
N GLN A 319 -8.44 -6.16 -12.89
CA GLN A 319 -9.64 -6.12 -13.73
C GLN A 319 -9.72 -7.36 -14.63
N LEU A 320 -8.62 -7.75 -15.28
CA LEU A 320 -8.58 -8.96 -16.08
C LEU A 320 -8.87 -10.20 -15.22
N LEU A 321 -8.31 -10.29 -14.01
CA LEU A 321 -8.48 -11.44 -13.13
C LEU A 321 -9.87 -11.53 -12.48
N ASN A 322 -10.43 -10.43 -12.02
CA ASN A 322 -11.64 -10.41 -11.21
C ASN A 322 -12.91 -10.23 -12.04
N LYS A 323 -12.78 -9.88 -13.33
CA LYS A 323 -13.91 -9.66 -14.23
C LYS A 323 -13.75 -10.38 -15.56
N ASP A 324 -12.79 -9.96 -16.40
CA ASP A 324 -12.76 -10.40 -17.80
C ASP A 324 -12.43 -11.91 -17.94
N LEU A 325 -11.56 -12.46 -17.09
CA LEU A 325 -11.23 -13.89 -17.04
C LEU A 325 -12.41 -14.74 -16.52
N PRO A 326 -13.06 -14.41 -15.37
CA PRO A 326 -14.29 -15.07 -14.94
C PRO A 326 -15.39 -15.05 -16.01
N ASP A 327 -15.63 -13.90 -16.63
CA ASP A 327 -16.62 -13.72 -17.70
C ASP A 327 -16.30 -14.63 -18.91
N MET A 328 -15.03 -14.77 -19.27
CA MET A 328 -14.59 -15.68 -20.33
C MET A 328 -14.68 -17.16 -19.91
N GLN A 329 -14.31 -17.51 -18.67
CA GLN A 329 -14.40 -18.89 -18.15
C GLN A 329 -15.83 -19.41 -18.15
N MET A 330 -16.81 -18.55 -17.85
CA MET A 330 -18.24 -18.84 -17.96
C MET A 330 -18.67 -19.29 -19.36
N ALA A 331 -17.98 -18.84 -20.40
CA ALA A 331 -18.24 -19.21 -21.79
C ALA A 331 -17.51 -20.48 -22.25
N LEU A 332 -16.59 -20.99 -21.43
CA LEU A 332 -15.85 -22.22 -21.72
C LEU A 332 -16.58 -23.43 -21.15
N SER A 333 -16.58 -24.51 -21.92
CA SER A 333 -17.17 -25.79 -21.50
C SER A 333 -16.21 -26.62 -20.64
N GLU A 334 -14.91 -26.29 -20.68
CA GLU A 334 -13.82 -27.02 -20.05
C GLU A 334 -13.09 -26.13 -19.03
N PRO A 335 -12.56 -26.71 -17.93
CA PRO A 335 -11.91 -25.94 -16.89
C PRO A 335 -10.61 -25.28 -17.39
N LEU A 336 -10.51 -23.97 -17.21
CA LEU A 336 -9.33 -23.20 -17.55
C LEU A 336 -8.67 -22.63 -16.30
N ARG A 337 -7.47 -23.12 -15.98
CA ARG A 337 -6.59 -22.53 -14.97
C ARG A 337 -5.96 -21.23 -15.46
N SER A 338 -6.31 -20.11 -14.85
CA SER A 338 -5.66 -18.81 -15.03
C SER A 338 -5.11 -18.30 -13.70
N THR A 339 -3.98 -17.58 -13.72
CA THR A 339 -3.41 -16.96 -12.51
C THR A 339 -2.76 -15.63 -12.81
N LEU A 340 -2.71 -14.77 -11.79
CA LEU A 340 -1.92 -13.56 -11.78
C LEU A 340 -0.53 -13.86 -11.20
N LEU A 341 0.53 -13.36 -11.84
CA LEU A 341 1.90 -13.45 -11.34
C LEU A 341 2.53 -12.06 -11.28
N LYS A 342 2.67 -11.55 -10.05
CA LYS A 342 3.37 -10.30 -9.75
C LYS A 342 4.87 -10.52 -9.49
N GLY A 343 5.65 -9.44 -9.51
CA GLY A 343 7.05 -9.47 -9.06
C GLY A 343 7.19 -9.77 -7.56
N ARG A 344 8.35 -10.28 -7.14
CA ARG A 344 8.65 -10.72 -5.76
C ARG A 344 8.34 -9.68 -4.68
N GLY A 345 8.59 -8.40 -4.98
CA GLY A 345 8.30 -7.28 -4.08
C GLY A 345 6.82 -7.10 -3.75
N ASN A 346 5.89 -7.79 -4.44
CA ASN A 346 4.46 -7.73 -4.15
C ASN A 346 3.97 -8.83 -3.21
N TYR A 347 4.85 -9.69 -2.69
CA TYR A 347 4.44 -10.75 -1.78
C TYR A 347 5.14 -10.64 -0.43
N LEU A 348 4.39 -10.75 0.66
CA LEU A 348 4.93 -10.81 2.01
C LEU A 348 5.78 -12.08 2.17
N CYS A 349 7.01 -11.93 2.67
CA CYS A 349 7.87 -13.05 3.02
C CYS A 349 7.61 -13.48 4.47
N PRO A 350 7.05 -14.68 4.73
CA PRO A 350 6.69 -15.06 6.10
C PRO A 350 7.91 -15.19 7.02
N ARG A 351 9.10 -15.53 6.49
CA ARG A 351 10.36 -15.57 7.24
C ARG A 351 10.77 -14.19 7.76
N ARG A 352 10.76 -13.19 6.87
CA ARG A 352 11.12 -11.80 7.21
C ARG A 352 10.09 -11.19 8.16
N PHE A 353 8.81 -11.48 7.95
CA PHE A 353 7.74 -11.11 8.86
C PHE A 353 7.92 -11.72 10.26
N ALA A 354 8.19 -13.03 10.35
CA ALA A 354 8.47 -13.70 11.62
C ALA A 354 9.72 -13.15 12.31
N ALA A 355 10.76 -12.78 11.54
CA ALA A 355 11.95 -12.14 12.07
C ALA A 355 11.61 -10.77 12.70
N LEU A 356 10.83 -9.92 12.01
CA LEU A 356 10.36 -8.63 12.56
C LEU A 356 9.56 -8.82 13.86
N ARG A 357 8.62 -9.78 13.89
CA ARG A 357 7.85 -10.11 15.10
C ARG A 357 8.74 -10.50 16.28
N ARG A 358 9.79 -11.29 16.04
CA ARG A 358 10.74 -11.72 17.08
C ARG A 358 11.63 -10.59 17.58
N ARG A 359 12.22 -9.80 16.67
CA ARG A 359 13.12 -8.71 17.04
C ARG A 359 12.40 -7.45 17.56
N LYS A 360 11.08 -7.38 17.36
CA LYS A 360 10.21 -6.22 17.60
C LYS A 360 10.55 -5.01 16.69
N PRO A 361 9.58 -4.13 16.43
CA PRO A 361 9.82 -2.92 15.64
C PRO A 361 10.72 -1.93 16.40
N VAL A 362 11.56 -1.20 15.67
CA VAL A 362 12.48 -0.19 16.27
C VAL A 362 12.05 1.26 16.02
N ASN A 363 11.03 1.46 15.19
CA ASN A 363 10.47 2.77 14.87
C ASN A 363 8.97 2.66 14.57
N GLN A 364 8.28 3.81 14.46
CA GLN A 364 6.84 3.86 14.25
C GLN A 364 6.40 3.29 12.89
N ASP A 365 7.20 3.41 11.83
CA ASP A 365 6.86 2.85 10.52
C ASP A 365 6.87 1.31 10.53
N GLU A 366 7.87 0.70 11.18
CA GLU A 366 7.91 -0.74 11.40
C GLU A 366 6.76 -1.20 12.30
N LEU A 367 6.46 -0.45 13.36
CA LEU A 367 5.37 -0.76 14.28
C LEU A 367 4.02 -0.72 13.57
N ARG A 368 3.73 0.36 12.85
CA ARG A 368 2.46 0.54 12.13
C ARG A 368 2.27 -0.54 11.08
N LEU A 369 3.28 -0.80 10.25
CA LEU A 369 3.20 -1.86 9.24
C LEU A 369 3.09 -3.24 9.88
N LEU A 370 3.83 -3.52 10.96
CA LEU A 370 3.69 -4.78 11.71
C LEU A 370 2.26 -4.99 12.19
N CYS A 371 1.68 -4.01 12.88
CA CYS A 371 0.33 -4.12 13.42
C CYS A 371 -0.71 -4.26 12.29
N LYS A 372 -0.58 -3.46 11.22
CA LYS A 372 -1.38 -3.57 10.00
C LYS A 372 -1.35 -4.97 9.41
N LEU A 373 -0.17 -5.57 9.27
CA LEU A 373 -0.02 -6.92 8.73
C LEU A 373 -0.61 -7.98 9.67
N ILE A 374 -0.44 -7.85 10.97
CA ILE A 374 -1.04 -8.79 11.94
C ILE A 374 -2.56 -8.77 11.81
N VAL A 375 -3.18 -7.58 11.76
CA VAL A 375 -4.64 -7.43 11.62
C VAL A 375 -5.10 -7.96 10.26
N TRP A 376 -4.45 -7.55 9.17
CA TRP A 376 -4.77 -8.02 7.81
C TRP A 376 -4.73 -9.55 7.68
N LEU A 377 -3.73 -10.21 8.30
CA LEU A 377 -3.57 -11.66 8.23
C LEU A 377 -4.64 -12.47 9.00
N LEU A 378 -5.48 -11.81 9.80
CA LEU A 378 -6.65 -12.44 10.42
C LEU A 378 -7.76 -12.66 9.40
N GLU A 379 -7.93 -11.72 8.47
CA GLU A 379 -9.01 -11.71 7.48
C GLU A 379 -8.57 -12.33 6.15
N ASN A 380 -7.32 -12.10 5.73
CA ASN A 380 -6.80 -12.55 4.45
C ASN A 380 -5.42 -13.21 4.58
N ARG A 381 -5.19 -14.33 3.88
CA ARG A 381 -3.93 -15.10 3.91
C ARG A 381 -3.25 -15.19 2.54
N SER A 382 -3.59 -14.32 1.59
CA SER A 382 -2.99 -14.28 0.25
C SER A 382 -1.50 -13.95 0.34
N GLY A 383 -1.13 -12.99 1.19
CA GLY A 383 0.19 -12.40 1.24
C GLY A 383 0.47 -11.40 0.11
N ASP A 384 -0.53 -10.97 -0.65
CA ASP A 384 -0.41 -10.01 -1.76
C ASP A 384 -0.45 -8.55 -1.26
N ARG A 385 0.55 -7.75 -1.67
CA ARG A 385 0.66 -6.33 -1.32
C ARG A 385 -0.55 -5.53 -1.79
N SER A 386 -1.19 -5.87 -2.91
CA SER A 386 -2.26 -5.03 -3.47
C SER A 386 -3.53 -5.00 -2.63
N GLU A 387 -3.68 -5.95 -1.71
CA GLU A 387 -4.82 -6.00 -0.78
C GLU A 387 -4.67 -5.04 0.41
N ILE A 388 -3.52 -4.39 0.55
CA ILE A 388 -3.28 -3.39 1.59
C ILE A 388 -2.73 -2.09 1.01
N SER A 389 -3.13 -0.98 1.64
CA SER A 389 -2.60 0.33 1.30
C SER A 389 -1.41 0.69 2.18
N LEU A 390 -0.31 1.13 1.55
CA LEU A 390 0.87 1.65 2.25
C LEU A 390 0.78 3.18 2.31
N ARG A 391 0.59 3.74 3.51
CA ARG A 391 0.26 5.16 3.77
C ARG A 391 1.31 6.12 3.20
N GLY A 392 2.56 5.69 3.19
CA GLY A 392 3.63 6.59 2.78
C GLY A 392 4.94 5.88 2.49
N PRO A 393 5.97 6.68 2.19
CA PRO A 393 7.25 6.13 1.80
C PRO A 393 7.98 5.37 2.92
N GLY A 394 7.69 5.67 4.20
CA GLY A 394 8.22 4.93 5.35
C GLY A 394 7.74 3.47 5.36
N GLU A 395 6.43 3.24 5.31
CA GLU A 395 5.87 1.89 5.19
C GLU A 395 6.32 1.17 3.91
N ARG A 396 6.46 1.88 2.78
CA ARG A 396 7.01 1.29 1.53
C ARG A 396 8.43 0.76 1.70
N HIS A 397 9.27 1.50 2.45
CA HIS A 397 10.61 1.07 2.79
C HIS A 397 10.61 -0.15 3.72
N VAL A 398 9.74 -0.18 4.73
CA VAL A 398 9.61 -1.38 5.59
C VAL A 398 9.09 -2.57 4.77
N TRP A 399 8.12 -2.37 3.88
CA TRP A 399 7.57 -3.43 3.04
C TRP A 399 8.63 -4.06 2.14
N SER A 400 9.53 -3.28 1.52
CA SER A 400 10.60 -3.85 0.67
C SER A 400 11.46 -4.85 1.45
N ARG A 401 11.75 -4.56 2.73
CA ARG A 401 12.47 -5.45 3.67
C ARG A 401 11.65 -6.63 4.15
N LEU A 402 10.33 -6.56 4.13
CA LEU A 402 9.42 -7.64 4.51
C LEU A 402 8.98 -8.51 3.33
N SER A 403 9.10 -8.01 2.11
CA SER A 403 8.68 -8.71 0.90
C SER A 403 9.59 -9.89 0.54
N ALA A 404 9.18 -10.69 -0.43
CA ALA A 404 9.97 -11.79 -1.01
C ALA A 404 11.10 -11.30 -1.94
N GLU A 405 11.30 -9.99 -2.07
CA GLU A 405 12.43 -9.37 -2.77
C GLU A 405 13.72 -9.55 -1.96
N ASP A 406 14.26 -10.77 -2.04
CA ASP A 406 15.51 -11.17 -1.43
C ASP A 406 16.37 -11.83 -2.52
N PRO A 407 17.54 -11.27 -2.86
CA PRO A 407 18.46 -11.89 -3.82
C PRO A 407 18.85 -13.32 -3.42
N LEU A 408 18.85 -13.63 -2.12
CA LEU A 408 19.18 -14.94 -1.57
C LEU A 408 17.96 -15.88 -1.44
N CYS A 409 16.79 -15.47 -1.94
CA CYS A 409 15.57 -16.28 -1.93
C CYS A 409 15.45 -17.12 -3.21
N SER A 410 15.72 -18.41 -3.08
CA SER A 410 15.47 -19.43 -4.10
C SER A 410 14.21 -20.26 -3.80
N LEU A 411 13.67 -20.90 -4.84
CA LEU A 411 12.52 -21.81 -4.70
C LEU A 411 12.85 -23.01 -3.81
N GLU A 412 14.08 -23.52 -3.88
CA GLU A 412 14.58 -24.61 -3.05
C GLU A 412 14.62 -24.22 -1.58
N ARG A 413 15.18 -23.04 -1.29
CA ARG A 413 15.24 -22.49 0.07
C ARG A 413 13.85 -22.26 0.64
N CYS A 414 12.91 -21.76 -0.17
CA CYS A 414 11.51 -21.65 0.25
C CYS A 414 10.87 -23.02 0.52
N ARG A 415 11.15 -24.03 -0.30
CA ARG A 415 10.63 -25.39 -0.07
C ARG A 415 11.19 -25.98 1.23
N SER A 416 12.48 -25.84 1.50
CA SER A 416 13.13 -26.39 2.69
C SER A 416 12.80 -25.62 3.97
N GLU A 417 12.93 -24.29 3.96
CA GLU A 417 12.75 -23.46 5.15
C GLU A 417 11.27 -23.18 5.45
N MET A 418 10.43 -23.03 4.42
CA MET A 418 9.02 -22.59 4.57
C MET A 418 8.00 -23.69 4.27
N LYS A 419 8.42 -24.90 3.90
CA LYS A 419 7.53 -26.05 3.58
C LYS A 419 6.41 -25.70 2.59
N GLY A 420 6.70 -24.82 1.62
CA GLY A 420 5.72 -24.39 0.61
C GLY A 420 4.64 -23.40 1.08
N SER A 421 4.77 -22.82 2.28
CA SER A 421 3.81 -21.83 2.80
C SER A 421 3.94 -20.43 2.19
N CYS A 422 5.08 -20.10 1.59
CA CYS A 422 5.38 -18.77 1.07
C CYS A 422 4.40 -18.33 -0.06
N PRO A 423 3.72 -17.18 0.06
CA PRO A 423 2.84 -16.61 -0.97
C PRO A 423 3.45 -16.56 -2.37
N PHE A 424 4.67 -16.03 -2.50
CA PHE A 424 5.36 -15.96 -3.79
C PHE A 424 5.61 -17.36 -4.39
N PHE A 425 6.02 -18.32 -3.55
CA PHE A 425 6.22 -19.70 -3.99
C PHE A 425 4.90 -20.30 -4.51
N LYS A 426 3.77 -20.02 -3.86
CA LYS A 426 2.45 -20.47 -4.30
C LYS A 426 2.03 -19.85 -5.63
N ALA A 427 2.21 -18.55 -5.78
CA ALA A 427 1.93 -17.85 -7.04
C ALA A 427 2.79 -18.42 -8.17
N ARG A 428 4.08 -18.67 -7.93
CA ARG A 428 4.99 -19.28 -8.93
C ARG A 428 4.55 -20.68 -9.33
N LYS A 429 4.22 -21.54 -8.37
CA LYS A 429 3.74 -22.92 -8.64
C LYS A 429 2.39 -22.93 -9.37
N SER A 430 1.51 -22.01 -9.03
CA SER A 430 0.23 -21.83 -9.73
C SER A 430 0.47 -21.40 -11.19
N ALA A 431 1.41 -20.48 -11.43
CA ALA A 431 1.80 -20.06 -12.77
C ALA A 431 2.43 -21.18 -13.61
N GLU A 432 3.22 -22.06 -13.00
CA GLU A 432 3.76 -23.26 -13.65
C GLU A 432 2.69 -24.27 -14.09
N CYS A 433 1.50 -24.23 -13.46
CA CYS A 433 0.38 -25.10 -13.79
C CYS A 433 -0.71 -24.41 -14.61
N ALA A 434 -0.68 -23.09 -14.76
CA ALA A 434 -1.74 -22.33 -15.41
C ALA A 434 -1.62 -22.33 -16.94
N HIS A 435 -2.79 -22.36 -17.60
CA HIS A 435 -2.98 -22.17 -19.04
C HIS A 435 -2.73 -20.72 -19.43
N LEU A 436 -3.33 -19.79 -18.68
CA LEU A 436 -3.16 -18.35 -18.85
C LEU A 436 -2.44 -17.76 -17.64
N VAL A 437 -1.38 -16.99 -17.87
CA VAL A 437 -0.70 -16.24 -16.81
C VAL A 437 -0.72 -14.75 -17.15
N VAL A 438 -1.32 -13.97 -16.26
CA VAL A 438 -1.38 -12.52 -16.36
C VAL A 438 -0.21 -11.90 -15.61
N VAL A 439 0.48 -10.94 -16.22
CA VAL A 439 1.65 -10.23 -15.66
C VAL A 439 1.61 -8.74 -16.03
N ASN A 440 2.44 -7.90 -15.40
CA ASN A 440 2.70 -6.56 -15.93
C ASN A 440 3.80 -6.56 -17.01
N HIS A 441 3.88 -5.48 -17.79
CA HIS A 441 4.98 -5.23 -18.71
C HIS A 441 6.34 -5.27 -18.02
N ALA A 442 6.46 -4.70 -16.82
CA ALA A 442 7.74 -4.68 -16.09
C ALA A 442 8.27 -6.11 -15.78
N LEU A 443 7.41 -7.05 -15.36
CA LEU A 443 7.81 -8.42 -15.10
C LEU A 443 8.13 -9.19 -16.39
N LEU A 444 7.38 -8.94 -17.46
CA LEU A 444 7.68 -9.49 -18.79
C LEU A 444 9.07 -9.04 -19.28
N LEU A 445 9.38 -7.75 -19.14
CA LEU A 445 10.67 -7.20 -19.53
C LEU A 445 11.81 -7.71 -18.65
N ALA A 446 11.58 -7.86 -17.35
CA ALA A 446 12.54 -8.48 -16.44
C ALA A 446 12.84 -9.94 -16.82
N ASP A 447 11.84 -10.69 -17.31
CA ASP A 447 12.02 -12.04 -17.83
C ASP A 447 12.88 -12.07 -19.09
N ALA A 448 12.59 -11.20 -20.06
CA ALA A 448 13.38 -11.06 -21.28
C ALA A 448 14.85 -10.68 -20.98
N ALA A 449 15.06 -9.76 -20.03
CA ALA A 449 16.41 -9.37 -19.59
C ALA A 449 17.16 -10.49 -18.85
N SER A 450 16.44 -11.48 -18.30
CA SER A 450 16.99 -12.59 -17.51
C SER A 450 17.05 -13.91 -18.28
N GLU A 451 17.07 -13.87 -19.62
CA GLU A 451 17.07 -15.06 -20.49
C GLU A 451 15.91 -16.04 -20.18
N HIS A 452 14.70 -15.53 -19.96
CA HIS A 452 13.48 -16.32 -19.72
C HIS A 452 13.49 -17.22 -18.46
N ARG A 453 14.18 -16.78 -17.40
CA ARG A 453 14.26 -17.52 -16.12
C ARG A 453 13.20 -17.10 -15.09
N VAL A 454 12.45 -16.03 -15.33
CA VAL A 454 11.53 -15.42 -14.35
C VAL A 454 10.11 -15.92 -14.54
N LEU A 455 9.61 -16.01 -15.76
CA LEU A 455 8.31 -16.56 -16.12
C LEU A 455 8.43 -18.06 -16.41
N PRO A 456 7.34 -18.82 -16.35
CA PRO A 456 7.40 -20.23 -16.73
C PRO A 456 7.24 -20.36 -18.24
N ASN A 457 7.87 -21.36 -18.86
CA ASN A 457 7.95 -21.50 -20.32
C ASN A 457 6.61 -21.25 -21.01
N TYR A 458 6.65 -20.46 -22.08
CA TYR A 458 5.50 -20.06 -22.86
C TYR A 458 5.88 -19.98 -24.34
N SER A 459 4.91 -20.21 -25.22
CA SER A 459 5.08 -20.10 -26.67
C SER A 459 4.33 -18.92 -27.28
N SER A 460 3.41 -18.33 -26.53
CA SER A 460 2.50 -17.31 -27.02
C SER A 460 2.36 -16.18 -26.01
N LEU A 461 2.36 -14.94 -26.51
CA LEU A 461 2.35 -13.72 -25.72
C LEU A 461 1.31 -12.75 -26.29
N ILE A 462 0.50 -12.18 -25.40
CA ILE A 462 -0.43 -11.09 -25.68
C ILE A 462 0.03 -9.85 -24.91
N LEU A 463 0.14 -8.73 -25.62
CA LEU A 463 0.47 -7.42 -25.05
C LEU A 463 -0.78 -6.53 -25.11
N ASP A 464 -1.47 -6.40 -23.98
CA ASP A 464 -2.57 -5.45 -23.82
C ASP A 464 -2.03 -4.08 -23.40
N GLU A 465 -2.67 -3.01 -23.87
CA GLU A 465 -2.21 -1.63 -23.68
C GLU A 465 -0.74 -1.41 -24.10
N ALA A 466 -0.33 -2.04 -25.21
CA ALA A 466 1.04 -2.05 -25.71
C ALA A 466 1.63 -0.65 -25.97
N GLN A 467 0.81 0.39 -26.09
CA GLN A 467 1.27 1.78 -26.18
C GLN A 467 2.10 2.22 -24.96
N HIS A 468 1.98 1.55 -23.81
CA HIS A 468 2.79 1.83 -22.62
C HIS A 468 4.09 1.03 -22.55
N LEU A 469 4.37 0.17 -23.54
CA LEU A 469 5.54 -0.70 -23.53
C LEU A 469 6.84 0.09 -23.62
N GLU A 470 6.89 1.18 -24.41
CA GLU A 470 8.09 2.03 -24.54
C GLU A 470 8.49 2.66 -23.20
N GLU A 471 7.52 3.21 -22.48
CA GLU A 471 7.74 3.77 -21.15
C GLU A 471 8.16 2.67 -20.17
N ALA A 472 7.50 1.51 -20.19
CA ALA A 472 7.85 0.37 -19.34
C ALA A 472 9.28 -0.14 -19.58
N VAL A 473 9.74 -0.18 -20.84
CA VAL A 473 11.14 -0.49 -21.20
C VAL A 473 12.08 0.55 -20.62
N SER A 474 11.79 1.83 -20.86
CA SER A 474 12.62 2.93 -20.38
C SER A 474 12.76 2.91 -18.85
N GLU A 475 11.68 2.63 -18.13
CA GLU A 475 11.70 2.50 -16.67
C GLU A 475 12.45 1.26 -16.19
N ALA A 476 12.26 0.11 -16.84
CA ALA A 476 12.88 -1.15 -16.45
C ALA A 476 14.42 -1.11 -16.53
N PHE A 477 14.96 -0.33 -17.47
CA PHE A 477 16.41 -0.15 -17.64
C PHE A 477 16.95 1.15 -17.00
N ALA A 478 16.13 1.88 -16.25
CA ALA A 478 16.55 3.10 -15.56
C ALA A 478 17.09 2.82 -14.15
N PHE A 479 18.07 3.63 -13.73
CA PHE A 479 18.50 3.72 -12.33
C PHE A 479 17.86 4.94 -11.66
N ARG A 480 17.29 4.76 -10.47
CA ARG A 480 16.67 5.84 -9.68
C ARG A 480 17.39 6.00 -8.35
N LEU A 481 17.70 7.25 -8.00
CA LEU A 481 18.27 7.61 -6.71
C LEU A 481 17.36 8.64 -6.01
N ASP A 482 16.83 8.28 -4.85
CA ASP A 482 15.98 9.14 -4.01
C ASP A 482 16.75 9.55 -2.75
N GLU A 483 16.83 10.85 -2.46
CA GLU A 483 17.63 11.36 -1.34
C GLU A 483 17.16 10.80 0.00
N ARG A 484 15.85 10.75 0.20
CA ARG A 484 15.26 10.34 1.47
C ARG A 484 15.48 8.85 1.69
N LEU A 485 15.28 8.03 0.67
CA LEU A 485 15.54 6.59 0.72
C LEU A 485 17.03 6.31 0.97
N LEU A 486 17.93 7.00 0.27
CA LEU A 486 19.37 6.85 0.46
C LEU A 486 19.77 7.21 1.91
N ARG A 487 19.26 8.31 2.44
CA ARG A 487 19.50 8.69 3.85
C ARG A 487 18.98 7.66 4.84
N LEU A 488 17.78 7.11 4.60
CA LEU A 488 17.23 6.04 5.45
C LEU A 488 18.09 4.78 5.42
N GLN A 489 18.52 4.34 4.22
CA GLN A 489 19.39 3.18 4.07
C GLN A 489 20.76 3.36 4.75
N LEU A 490 21.35 4.56 4.65
CA LEU A 490 22.61 4.87 5.33
C LEU A 490 22.43 4.93 6.85
N ALA A 491 21.34 5.53 7.34
CA ALA A 491 21.03 5.56 8.77
C ALA A 491 20.79 4.16 9.35
N GLU A 492 20.23 3.23 8.56
CA GLU A 492 20.01 1.84 8.98
C GLU A 492 21.32 1.06 9.22
N LEU A 493 22.42 1.39 8.54
CA LEU A 493 23.72 0.78 8.84
C LEU A 493 24.10 1.00 10.30
N GLY A 494 23.86 2.23 10.79
CA GLY A 494 24.13 2.63 12.17
C GLY A 494 25.62 2.63 12.51
N SER A 495 25.94 2.24 13.73
CA SER A 495 27.29 2.28 14.31
C SER A 495 27.53 1.06 15.20
N ALA A 496 28.67 0.96 15.88
CA ALA A 496 28.91 -0.10 16.86
C ALA A 496 27.79 -0.23 17.93
N ASN A 497 27.04 0.84 18.19
CA ASN A 497 25.99 0.87 19.20
C ASN A 497 24.57 0.78 18.62
N SER A 498 24.38 0.99 17.31
CA SER A 498 23.06 1.19 16.70
C SER A 498 22.96 0.61 15.30
N GLY A 499 21.75 0.45 14.78
CA GLY A 499 21.51 -0.10 13.43
C GLY A 499 22.02 -1.53 13.23
N VAL A 500 22.13 -1.94 11.97
CA VAL A 500 22.50 -3.30 11.57
C VAL A 500 23.92 -3.67 12.01
N LEU A 501 24.86 -2.73 11.97
CA LEU A 501 26.24 -2.98 12.38
C LEU A 501 26.34 -3.23 13.89
N GLY A 502 25.63 -2.46 14.71
CA GLY A 502 25.57 -2.68 16.15
C GLY A 502 24.88 -3.99 16.52
N GLU A 503 23.83 -4.37 15.78
CA GLU A 503 23.18 -5.69 15.93
C GLU A 503 24.12 -6.84 15.59
N LEU A 504 24.87 -6.74 14.48
CA LEU A 504 25.88 -7.73 14.10
C LEU A 504 26.93 -7.88 15.20
N LEU A 505 27.45 -6.76 15.72
CA LEU A 505 28.44 -6.77 16.80
C LEU A 505 27.89 -7.48 18.04
N ARG A 506 26.67 -7.11 18.49
CA ARG A 506 25.99 -7.77 19.62
C ARG A 506 25.74 -9.24 19.39
N ALA A 507 25.28 -9.63 18.20
CA ALA A 507 25.00 -11.02 17.85
C ALA A 507 26.27 -11.88 17.82
N SER A 508 27.42 -11.28 17.51
CA SER A 508 28.71 -11.98 17.51
C SER A 508 29.32 -12.15 18.91
N GLN A 509 28.83 -11.44 19.94
CA GLN A 509 29.41 -11.48 21.28
C GLN A 509 29.33 -12.89 21.85
N GLY A 510 30.47 -13.41 22.31
CA GLY A 510 30.57 -14.76 22.86
C GLY A 510 30.53 -15.91 21.83
N LEU A 511 30.32 -15.62 20.54
CA LEU A 511 30.42 -16.60 19.46
C LEU A 511 31.81 -16.62 18.80
N VAL A 512 32.57 -15.54 18.92
CA VAL A 512 33.90 -15.38 18.34
C VAL A 512 34.94 -15.03 19.40
N ALA A 513 36.21 -15.28 19.11
CA ALA A 513 37.31 -14.91 19.99
C ALA A 513 37.42 -13.37 20.16
N ALA A 514 37.88 -12.91 21.32
CA ALA A 514 37.96 -11.47 21.64
C ALA A 514 38.76 -10.66 20.60
N ALA A 515 39.86 -11.20 20.07
CA ALA A 515 40.64 -10.54 19.02
C ALA A 515 39.86 -10.35 17.70
N VAL A 516 38.98 -11.31 17.35
CA VAL A 516 38.09 -11.19 16.18
C VAL A 516 37.00 -10.16 16.45
N GLN A 517 36.50 -10.10 17.69
CA GLN A 517 35.48 -9.16 18.10
C GLN A 517 35.98 -7.70 18.08
N GLU A 518 37.22 -7.44 18.51
CA GLU A 518 37.84 -6.12 18.37
C GLU A 518 38.01 -5.73 16.90
N ARG A 519 38.54 -6.65 16.08
CA ARG A 519 38.69 -6.39 14.65
C ARG A 519 37.37 -6.12 13.94
N LEU A 520 36.31 -6.84 14.32
CA LEU A 520 34.96 -6.59 13.81
C LEU A 520 34.47 -5.20 14.19
N LYS A 521 34.71 -4.77 15.44
CA LYS A 521 34.37 -3.41 15.90
C LYS A 521 35.12 -2.35 15.10
N GLU A 522 36.43 -2.49 14.90
CA GLU A 522 37.23 -1.54 14.08
C GLU A 522 36.70 -1.43 12.64
N MET A 523 36.33 -2.55 12.02
CA MET A 523 35.72 -2.57 10.70
C MET A 523 34.36 -1.86 10.70
N ILE A 524 33.53 -2.09 11.73
CA ILE A 524 32.23 -1.44 11.88
C ILE A 524 32.39 0.08 12.01
N ASP A 525 33.33 0.53 12.84
CA ASP A 525 33.59 1.97 13.04
C ASP A 525 34.05 2.61 11.73
N THR A 526 34.93 1.94 10.98
CA THR A 526 35.37 2.40 9.63
C THR A 526 34.20 2.53 8.66
N ILE A 527 33.29 1.54 8.64
CA ILE A 527 32.11 1.57 7.77
C ILE A 527 31.15 2.71 8.19
N ALA A 528 30.96 2.92 9.50
CA ALA A 528 30.09 3.98 10.01
C ALA A 528 30.63 5.38 9.66
N GLU A 529 31.94 5.59 9.72
CA GLU A 529 32.59 6.82 9.27
C GLU A 529 32.40 7.03 7.76
N ALA A 530 32.63 6.00 6.95
CA ALA A 530 32.43 6.06 5.50
C ALA A 530 30.96 6.35 5.13
N ALA A 531 30.00 5.74 5.84
CA ALA A 531 28.57 5.99 5.64
C ALA A 531 28.19 7.44 5.98
N THR A 532 28.77 8.00 7.04
CA THR A 532 28.57 9.40 7.43
C THR A 532 29.12 10.35 6.36
N LEU A 533 30.32 10.07 5.84
CA LEU A 533 30.92 10.83 4.75
C LEU A 533 30.06 10.77 3.46
N LEU A 534 29.58 9.57 3.11
CA LEU A 534 28.69 9.37 1.98
C LEU A 534 27.36 10.13 2.14
N GLN A 535 26.80 10.17 3.35
CA GLN A 535 25.60 10.95 3.63
C GLN A 535 25.81 12.45 3.38
N HIS A 536 26.99 12.98 3.75
CA HIS A 536 27.37 14.36 3.44
C HIS A 536 27.48 14.61 1.93
N HIS A 537 28.16 13.73 1.19
CA HIS A 537 28.29 13.84 -0.27
C HIS A 537 26.94 13.71 -0.99
N ALA A 538 26.09 12.79 -0.55
CA ALA A 538 24.74 12.65 -1.06
C ALA A 538 23.93 13.95 -0.86
N GLY A 539 23.97 14.53 0.34
CA GLY A 539 23.32 15.81 0.62
C GLY A 539 23.80 16.93 -0.32
N ARG A 540 25.12 16.99 -0.58
CA ARG A 540 25.68 17.94 -1.55
C ARG A 540 25.17 17.70 -2.97
N LEU A 541 25.23 16.45 -3.46
CA LEU A 541 24.73 16.09 -4.79
C LEU A 541 23.28 16.54 -4.99
N PHE A 542 22.38 16.17 -4.07
CA PHE A 542 20.97 16.52 -4.18
C PHE A 542 20.72 18.02 -4.01
N SER A 543 21.52 18.72 -3.20
CA SER A 543 21.44 20.19 -3.11
C SER A 543 21.85 20.86 -4.42
N SER A 544 22.90 20.37 -5.09
CA SER A 544 23.33 20.87 -6.40
C SER A 544 22.30 20.56 -7.48
N CYS A 545 21.69 19.36 -7.47
CA CYS A 545 20.60 19.03 -8.36
C CYS A 545 19.40 19.97 -8.16
N ARG A 546 19.01 20.26 -6.90
CA ARG A 546 17.93 21.22 -6.62
C ARG A 546 18.25 22.63 -7.11
N SER A 547 19.46 23.13 -6.84
CA SER A 547 19.90 24.45 -7.31
C SER A 547 19.83 24.53 -8.83
N PHE A 548 20.40 23.54 -9.53
CA PHE A 548 20.31 23.47 -10.99
C PHE A 548 18.86 23.45 -11.48
N ALA A 549 17.99 22.72 -10.78
CA ALA A 549 16.59 22.65 -11.14
C ALA A 549 15.87 24.00 -10.93
N ASP A 550 16.18 24.72 -9.86
CA ASP A 550 15.67 26.07 -9.59
C ASP A 550 16.18 27.10 -10.61
N ASP A 551 17.43 26.94 -11.10
CA ASP A 551 18.05 27.85 -12.08
C ASP A 551 17.48 27.68 -13.51
N VAL A 552 17.13 26.45 -13.89
CA VAL A 552 16.69 26.09 -15.26
C VAL A 552 15.17 25.93 -15.37
N GLY A 553 14.51 25.64 -14.25
CA GLY A 553 13.08 25.37 -14.19
C GLY A 553 12.20 26.64 -14.16
N PRO A 554 10.89 26.50 -14.42
CA PRO A 554 9.92 27.57 -14.14
C PRO A 554 9.90 27.90 -12.63
N PRO A 555 9.46 29.12 -12.24
CA PRO A 555 9.34 29.50 -10.83
C PRO A 555 8.53 28.47 -10.04
N ARG A 556 8.96 28.19 -8.80
CA ARG A 556 8.43 27.12 -7.95
C ARG A 556 6.91 27.22 -7.80
N ASN A 557 6.21 26.22 -8.31
CA ASN A 557 4.82 25.91 -7.95
C ASN A 557 4.80 24.63 -7.10
N ASN A 558 3.70 24.35 -6.39
CA ASN A 558 3.49 23.14 -5.56
C ASN A 558 3.44 21.81 -6.35
N TYR A 559 3.82 21.80 -7.63
CA TYR A 559 3.80 20.62 -8.50
C TYR A 559 5.19 20.00 -8.65
N THR A 560 5.24 18.69 -8.90
CA THR A 560 6.48 17.97 -9.18
C THR A 560 7.13 18.50 -10.46
N MET A 561 8.33 19.06 -10.35
CA MET A 561 9.13 19.47 -11.50
C MET A 561 9.89 18.27 -12.08
N ARG A 562 9.83 18.07 -13.41
CA ARG A 562 10.60 17.06 -14.14
C ARG A 562 11.44 17.73 -15.21
N LEU A 563 12.76 17.54 -15.13
CA LEU A 563 13.72 18.01 -16.13
C LEU A 563 14.31 16.79 -16.84
N ARG A 564 14.24 16.77 -18.18
CA ARG A 564 14.88 15.74 -19.01
C ARG A 564 16.18 16.29 -19.57
N ILE A 565 17.30 15.73 -19.13
CA ILE A 565 18.62 16.05 -19.65
C ILE A 565 19.01 14.94 -20.62
N VAL A 566 19.28 15.29 -21.87
CA VAL A 566 19.74 14.36 -22.90
C VAL A 566 21.21 14.67 -23.17
N PRO A 567 22.11 13.66 -23.25
CA PRO A 567 23.48 13.90 -23.71
C PRO A 567 23.45 14.57 -25.10
N GLN A 568 24.27 15.60 -25.30
CA GLN A 568 24.44 16.23 -26.63
C GLN A 568 25.15 15.31 -27.60
#